data_AF-A0A963QF89-F1
#
_entry.id   AF-A0A963QF89-F1
#
_cell.length_a   1.000
_cell.length_b   1.000
_cell.length_c   1.000
_cell.angle_alpha   90.00
_cell.angle_beta   90.00
_cell.angle_gamma   90.00
#
_symmetry.space_group_name_H-M   'P 1'
#
loop_
_entity.id
_entity.type
_entity.pdbx_description
1 polymer ?
#
loop_
_entity_poly.entity_id
_entity_poly.type
_entity_poly.pdbx_seq_one_letter_code
_entity_poly.pdbx_strand_id
1 'polypeptide(L)' 'ADDVKCAHGAAIGALDDTAGFYMAARGIPPEVARRLLVRAFIADAFVALEDEAQRDDLLEQAVARLEGSRL' A
#
# COMPACT_ATOMS: atom_id res chain seq x y z
N ALA A 1 -26.17 -23.61 14.20
CA ALA A 1 -25.55 -22.33 13.81
C ALA A 1 -26.04 -22.05 12.40
N ASP A 2 -27.17 -21.36 12.27
CA ASP A 2 -28.07 -21.62 11.12
C ASP A 2 -28.50 -20.38 10.32
N ASP A 3 -27.95 -19.20 10.59
CA ASP A 3 -28.24 -18.02 9.76
C ASP A 3 -27.08 -17.02 9.77
N VAL A 4 -25.97 -17.38 9.13
CA VAL A 4 -24.81 -16.50 8.95
C VAL A 4 -24.47 -16.35 7.47
N LYS A 5 -24.15 -15.12 7.05
CA LYS A 5 -23.60 -14.83 5.73
C LYS A 5 -22.12 -14.54 5.89
N CYS A 6 -21.29 -15.41 5.32
CA CYS A 6 -19.84 -15.24 5.29
C CYS A 6 -19.38 -14.98 3.84
N ALA A 7 -18.46 -14.04 3.66
CA ALA A 7 -17.81 -13.77 2.39
C ALA A 7 -16.29 -13.59 2.60
N HIS A 8 -15.50 -14.05 1.64
CA HIS A 8 -14.05 -13.80 1.58
C HIS A 8 -13.65 -13.45 0.15
N GLY A 9 -12.63 -12.62 0.00
CA GLY A 9 -12.07 -12.25 -1.31
C GLY A 9 -10.57 -12.10 -1.20
N ALA A 10 -9.87 -12.46 -2.28
CA ALA A 10 -8.44 -12.25 -2.42
C ALA A 10 -8.17 -11.69 -3.81
N ALA A 11 -7.26 -10.72 -3.89
CA ALA A 11 -6.79 -10.14 -5.14
C ALA A 11 -5.27 -10.25 -5.21
N ILE A 12 -4.75 -10.47 -6.41
CA ILE A 12 -3.33 -10.46 -6.73
C ILE A 12 -3.13 -9.61 -7.99
N GLY A 13 -2.04 -8.85 -8.04
CA GLY A 13 -1.74 -7.99 -9.17
C GLY A 13 -0.34 -7.41 -9.10
N ALA A 14 0.11 -6.85 -10.22
CA ALA A 14 1.32 -6.04 -10.29
C ALA A 14 1.02 -4.59 -9.90
N LEU A 15 2.08 -3.77 -9.76
CA LEU A 15 1.92 -2.32 -9.62
C LEU A 15 1.28 -1.72 -10.87
N ASP A 16 0.53 -0.64 -10.70
CA ASP A 16 -0.15 0.04 -11.79
C ASP A 16 0.86 0.82 -12.66
N ASP A 17 1.21 0.25 -13.81
CA ASP A 17 2.10 0.86 -14.80
C ASP A 17 1.55 2.18 -15.35
N THR A 18 0.22 2.35 -15.41
CA THR A 18 -0.40 3.61 -15.87
C THR A 18 -0.18 4.71 -14.84
N ALA A 19 -0.34 4.39 -13.55
CA ALA A 19 0.00 5.30 -12.46
C ALA A 19 1.51 5.61 -12.47
N GLY A 20 2.37 4.62 -12.68
CA GLY A 20 3.81 4.80 -12.84
C GLY A 20 4.18 5.73 -14.00
N PHE A 21 3.58 5.54 -15.17
CA PHE A 21 3.76 6.41 -16.34
C PHE A 21 3.32 7.85 -16.05
N TYR A 22 2.18 8.03 -15.38
CA TYR A 22 1.66 9.34 -15.02
C TYR A 22 2.54 10.09 -14.01
N MET A 23 3.14 9.37 -13.07
CA MET A 23 4.13 9.91 -12.13
C MET A 23 5.43 10.29 -12.85
N ALA A 24 5.92 9.44 -13.76
CA ALA A 24 7.11 9.74 -14.56
C ALA A 24 6.91 10.98 -15.44
N ALA A 25 5.73 11.16 -16.03
CA ALA A 25 5.37 12.37 -16.80
C ALA A 25 5.41 13.66 -15.96
N ARG A 26 5.36 13.55 -14.63
CA ARG A 26 5.52 14.66 -13.67
C ARG A 26 6.94 14.78 -13.12
N GLY A 27 7.90 14.04 -13.66
CA GLY A 27 9.30 14.06 -13.23
C GLY A 27 9.56 13.27 -11.95
N ILE A 28 8.63 12.40 -11.52
CA ILE A 28 8.85 11.54 -10.36
C ILE A 28 9.74 10.36 -10.79
N PRO A 29 10.90 10.13 -10.13
CA PRO A 29 11.77 9.01 -10.47
C PRO A 29 11.08 7.65 -10.26
N PRO A 30 11.40 6.62 -11.06
CA PRO A 30 10.77 5.30 -10.96
C PRO A 30 10.83 4.67 -9.56
N GLU A 31 11.95 4.83 -8.86
CA GLU A 31 12.11 4.36 -7.47
C GLU A 31 11.14 5.06 -6.51
N VAL A 32 10.98 6.38 -6.66
CA VAL A 32 10.04 7.16 -5.83
C VAL A 32 8.61 6.77 -6.16
N ALA A 33 8.27 6.61 -7.45
CA ALA A 33 6.95 6.16 -7.87
C ALA A 33 6.59 4.79 -7.30
N ARG A 34 7.52 3.82 -7.35
CA ARG A 34 7.34 2.48 -6.76
C ARG A 34 7.06 2.56 -5.27
N ARG A 35 7.83 3.34 -4.52
CA ARG A 35 7.63 3.55 -3.07
C ARG A 35 6.28 4.17 -2.77
N LEU A 36 5.85 5.16 -3.55
CA LEU A 36 4.55 5.81 -3.38
C LEU A 36 3.39 4.85 -3.64
N LEU A 37 3.47 4.02 -4.70
CA LEU A 37 2.46 3.03 -5.02
C LEU A 37 2.34 1.95 -3.94
N VAL A 38 3.46 1.44 -3.43
CA VAL A 38 3.48 0.46 -2.33
C VAL A 38 2.93 1.09 -1.04
N ARG A 39 3.36 2.30 -0.69
CA ARG A 39 2.85 3.03 0.48
C ARG A 39 1.34 3.24 0.38
N ALA A 40 0.84 3.66 -0.78
CA ALA A 40 -0.59 3.88 -1.00
C ALA A 40 -1.41 2.58 -0.86
N PHE A 41 -0.90 1.46 -1.38
CA PHE A 41 -1.57 0.15 -1.25
C PHE A 41 -1.68 -0.29 0.22
N ILE A 42 -0.64 -0.07 1.00
CA ILE A 42 -0.55 -0.57 2.38
C ILE A 42 -1.21 0.36 3.39
N ALA A 43 -1.26 1.66 3.11
CA ALA A 43 -1.90 2.65 3.97
C ALA A 43 -3.35 2.27 4.31
N ASP A 44 -4.09 1.66 3.37
CA ASP A 44 -5.47 1.24 3.58
C ASP A 44 -5.62 0.21 4.71
N ALA A 45 -4.62 -0.64 4.92
CA ALA A 45 -4.60 -1.63 6.00
C ALA A 45 -4.58 -1.00 7.40
N PHE A 46 -4.21 0.28 7.51
CA PHE A 46 -4.08 1.01 8.77
C PHE A 46 -5.17 2.06 8.99
N VAL A 47 -6.12 2.23 8.05
CA VAL A 47 -7.17 3.27 8.12
C VAL A 47 -8.06 3.16 9.36
N ALA A 48 -8.22 1.96 9.92
CA ALA A 48 -8.99 1.74 11.13
C ALA A 48 -8.31 2.24 12.44
N LEU A 49 -7.04 2.64 12.39
CA LEU A 49 -6.33 3.19 13.54
C LEU A 49 -6.70 4.67 13.74
N GLU A 50 -7.35 4.94 14.87
CA GLU A 50 -7.76 6.30 15.26
C GLU A 50 -6.58 7.16 15.72
N ASP A 51 -5.58 6.55 16.36
CA ASP A 51 -4.34 7.23 16.75
C ASP A 51 -3.47 7.48 15.51
N GLU A 52 -3.40 8.74 15.10
CA GLU A 52 -2.65 9.15 13.92
C GLU A 52 -1.15 8.91 14.05
N ALA A 53 -0.58 9.14 15.24
CA ALA A 53 0.85 8.98 15.46
C ALA A 53 1.23 7.50 15.40
N GLN A 54 0.41 6.63 16.00
CA GLN A 54 0.60 5.18 15.92
C GLN A 54 0.41 4.66 14.49
N ARG A 55 -0.61 5.15 13.78
CA ARG A 55 -0.85 4.80 12.37
C ARG A 55 0.34 5.15 11.50
N ASP A 56 0.87 6.35 11.64
CA ASP A 56 1.97 6.84 10.82
C ASP A 56 3.27 6.08 11.14
N ASP A 57 3.56 5.82 12.42
CA ASP A 57 4.71 5.01 12.85
C ASP A 57 4.66 3.57 12.28
N LEU A 58 3.50 2.91 12.38
CA LEU A 58 3.33 1.55 11.85
C LEU A 58 3.44 1.49 10.32
N LEU A 59 2.87 2.49 9.63
CA LEU A 59 2.99 2.59 8.17
C LEU A 59 4.45 2.79 7.73
N GLU A 60 5.19 3.66 8.42
CA GLU A 60 6.62 3.90 8.17
C GLU A 60 7.42 2.60 8.34
N GLN A 61 7.19 1.86 9.43
CA GLN A 61 7.85 0.57 9.69
C GLN A 61 7.51 -0.49 8.63
N ALA A 62 6.24 -0.55 8.20
CA ALA A 62 5.80 -1.51 7.17
C ALA A 62 6.46 -1.22 5.82
N VAL A 63 6.49 0.04 5.40
CA VAL A 63 7.14 0.46 4.15
C VAL A 63 8.65 0.19 4.19
N ALA A 64 9.32 0.53 5.30
CA ALA A 64 10.76 0.30 5.46
C ALA A 64 11.12 -1.20 5.35
N ARG A 65 10.29 -2.09 5.91
CA ARG A 65 10.48 -3.54 5.79
C ARG A 65 10.40 -4.02 4.34
N LEU A 66 9.45 -3.51 3.57
CA LEU A 66 9.24 -3.92 2.19
C LEU A 66 10.32 -3.42 1.26
N GLU A 67 10.80 -2.19 1.45
CA GLU A 67 11.97 -1.67 0.72
C GLU A 67 13.24 -2.50 0.97
N GLY A 68 13.44 -2.99 2.20
CA GLY A 68 14.55 -3.90 2.54
C GLY A 68 14.43 -5.32 1.96
N SER A 69 13.25 -5.70 1.45
CA SER A 69 12.93 -7.07 1.04
C SER A 69 13.29 -7.42 -0.40
N ARG A 70 13.98 -6.51 -1.14
CA ARG A 70 14.11 -6.53 -2.62
C ARG A 70 12.73 -6.56 -3.31
N LEU A 71 12.09 -5.39 -3.33
CA LEU A 71 11.05 -5.07 -4.32
C LEU A 71 11.63 -4.88 -5.72
#